data_AF-A0A2E8PQU2-F1
#
_entry.id   AF-A0A2E8PQU2-F1
#
_cell.length_a   1.000
_cell.length_b   1.000
_cell.length_c   1.000
_cell.angle_alpha   90.00
_cell.angle_beta   90.00
_cell.angle_gamma   90.00
#
_symmetry.space_group_name_H-M   'P 1'
#
loop_
_entity.id
_entity.type
_entity.pdbx_description
1 polymer ?
#
loop_
_entity_poly.entity_id
_entity_poly.type
_entity_poly.pdbx_seq_one_letter_code
_entity_poly.pdbx_strand_id
1 'polypeptide(L)'
;MLAFFICARHSSHQLWTVSDITQLRLDETEAILDSQPAATFAIDGAYRIVRLNRSALKLSGQERYKDAIGQPCYRLIHNRDSICPFCPLEHEWNPLPSAEPREEGEDGDWAETPTEEKIIHHPGSQGELTYKLNFILGQTVRVRMVEIVEDITRQREQQEESLRMENLASLGTMISGIAHELNNPLTGMGLTLQNLEANLTTMESREVLHRLQILQKDLRQAARIVSDILGLARPGNLTRNRGDLLRVIQRAQANTVRLYPVLSRRIQWKLNSNSETVIFYFNQEKIERLLINLFRNSLQAYDYSPGEIRVEVRTSSRFVHIIVEDDAGGIPEDQIRRIFVPFYSKSADGRGTGLGLSISLGIVREHNGRLTVRTSGKTTRFFVSLPHRRSEVDG
;
A
#
# COMPACT_ATOMS: atom_id res chain seq x y z
N MET A 1 58.10 -29.92 10.49
CA MET A 1 57.58 -30.21 9.13
C MET A 1 56.79 -31.50 9.21
N LEU A 2 55.55 -31.45 9.72
CA LEU A 2 54.62 -32.59 9.77
C LEU A 2 53.36 -32.17 9.01
N ALA A 3 53.12 -32.80 7.86
CA ALA A 3 51.89 -32.64 7.10
C ALA A 3 50.88 -33.69 7.58
N PHE A 4 49.75 -33.23 8.13
CA PHE A 4 48.62 -34.07 8.47
C PHE A 4 47.81 -34.38 7.21
N PHE A 5 47.89 -35.61 6.72
CA PHE A 5 46.96 -36.15 5.70
C PHE A 5 45.83 -36.89 6.43
N ILE A 6 44.60 -36.41 6.30
CA ILE A 6 43.40 -37.13 6.73
C ILE A 6 42.88 -37.90 5.51
N CYS A 7 42.76 -39.23 5.65
CA CYS A 7 42.48 -40.15 4.55
C CYS A 7 41.01 -40.59 4.58
N ALA A 8 40.22 -40.20 3.59
CA ALA A 8 38.91 -40.78 3.32
C ALA A 8 39.01 -41.62 2.03
N ARG A 9 38.80 -42.93 2.14
CA ARG A 9 38.87 -43.87 1.01
C ARG A 9 37.55 -43.90 0.23
N HIS A 10 37.57 -43.42 -1.00
CA HIS A 10 36.84 -44.02 -2.12
C HIS A 10 37.69 -43.91 -3.40
N SER A 11 37.60 -44.93 -4.23
CA SER A 11 38.41 -45.28 -5.40
C SER A 11 38.69 -44.14 -6.39
N SER A 12 39.92 -44.13 -6.92
CA SER A 12 40.58 -43.16 -7.86
C SER A 12 41.25 -41.94 -7.18
N HIS A 13 42.41 -42.18 -6.55
CA HIS A 13 43.11 -41.19 -5.71
C HIS A 13 43.92 -40.14 -6.51
N GLN A 14 43.29 -39.00 -6.79
CA GLN A 14 43.97 -37.71 -6.72
C GLN A 14 43.99 -37.32 -5.23
N LEU A 15 45.16 -37.18 -4.62
CA LEU A 15 45.28 -36.78 -3.21
C LEU A 15 45.01 -35.27 -3.11
N TRP A 16 43.81 -34.90 -2.69
CA TRP A 16 43.45 -33.50 -2.44
C TRP A 16 44.10 -33.06 -1.13
N THR A 17 44.96 -32.06 -1.20
CA THR A 17 45.51 -31.39 -0.02
C THR A 17 44.42 -30.51 0.61
N VAL A 18 44.63 -30.10 1.87
CA VAL A 18 43.75 -29.11 2.52
C VAL A 18 43.62 -27.83 1.69
N SER A 19 44.69 -27.45 0.97
CA SER A 19 44.69 -26.32 0.04
C SER A 19 43.75 -26.54 -1.16
N ASP A 20 43.73 -27.75 -1.71
CA ASP A 20 42.89 -28.06 -2.87
C ASP A 20 41.40 -28.06 -2.49
N ILE A 21 41.07 -28.55 -1.29
CA ILE A 21 39.69 -28.54 -0.76
C ILE A 21 39.23 -27.11 -0.47
N THR A 22 40.09 -26.28 0.12
CA THR A 22 39.74 -24.87 0.40
C THR A 22 39.56 -24.06 -0.89
N GLN A 23 40.42 -24.29 -1.89
CA GLN A 23 40.28 -23.63 -3.18
C GLN A 23 38.99 -24.07 -3.89
N LEU A 24 38.68 -25.36 -3.91
CA LEU A 24 37.44 -25.87 -4.50
C LEU A 24 36.19 -25.26 -3.84
N ARG A 25 36.15 -25.18 -2.50
CA ARG A 25 35.03 -24.58 -1.77
C ARG A 25 34.90 -23.08 -2.03
N LEU A 26 36.03 -22.38 -2.19
CA LEU A 26 36.04 -20.97 -2.55
C LEU A 26 35.45 -20.77 -3.94
N ASP A 27 35.92 -21.55 -4.92
CA ASP A 27 35.47 -21.50 -6.31
C ASP A 27 33.96 -21.83 -6.43
N GLU A 28 33.48 -22.84 -5.70
CA GLU A 28 32.04 -23.16 -5.61
C GLU A 28 31.22 -21.99 -5.07
N THR A 29 31.68 -21.37 -3.97
CA THR A 29 30.97 -20.25 -3.33
C THR A 29 30.99 -19.01 -4.24
N GLU A 30 32.06 -18.79 -4.99
CA GLU A 30 32.16 -17.71 -6.00
C GLU A 30 31.18 -17.93 -7.14
N ALA A 31 31.15 -19.14 -7.70
CA ALA A 31 30.23 -19.48 -8.77
C ALA A 31 28.76 -19.28 -8.35
N ILE A 32 28.41 -19.69 -7.12
CA ILE A 32 27.06 -19.49 -6.58
C ILE A 32 26.75 -18.01 -6.41
N LEU A 33 27.61 -17.24 -5.76
CA LEU A 33 27.40 -15.80 -5.53
C LEU A 33 27.32 -15.01 -6.85
N ASP A 34 28.19 -15.30 -7.82
CA ASP A 34 28.24 -14.62 -9.11
C ASP A 34 27.12 -14.99 -10.06
N SER A 35 26.48 -16.14 -9.84
CA SER A 35 25.26 -16.52 -10.57
C SER A 35 24.02 -15.71 -10.15
N GLN A 36 24.09 -15.02 -9.00
CA GLN A 36 22.96 -14.24 -8.50
C GLN A 36 22.78 -12.94 -9.32
N PRO A 37 21.56 -12.68 -9.83
CA PRO A 37 21.28 -11.46 -10.57
C PRO A 37 21.26 -10.21 -9.69
N ALA A 38 20.87 -10.35 -8.42
CA ALA A 38 20.90 -9.25 -7.46
C ALA A 38 22.35 -8.90 -7.07
N ALA A 39 22.60 -7.63 -6.82
CA ALA A 39 23.89 -7.14 -6.35
C ALA A 39 24.04 -7.45 -4.85
N THR A 40 25.00 -8.30 -4.50
CA THR A 40 25.21 -8.74 -3.11
C THR A 40 26.54 -8.22 -2.59
N PHE A 41 26.52 -7.55 -1.44
CA PHE A 41 27.67 -7.00 -0.73
C PHE A 41 27.76 -7.61 0.67
N ALA A 42 28.92 -8.13 1.04
CA ALA A 42 29.23 -8.55 2.40
C ALA A 42 30.08 -7.49 3.09
N ILE A 43 29.68 -7.10 4.29
CA ILE A 43 30.21 -5.94 5.02
C ILE A 43 30.64 -6.38 6.44
N ASP A 44 31.80 -5.91 6.87
CA ASP A 44 32.32 -6.15 8.23
C ASP A 44 31.82 -5.13 9.27
N GLY A 45 32.23 -5.32 10.53
CA GLY A 45 31.86 -4.41 11.62
C GLY A 45 32.51 -3.03 11.57
N ALA A 46 33.46 -2.81 10.66
CA ALA A 46 34.06 -1.51 10.38
C ALA A 46 33.47 -0.84 9.12
N TYR A 47 32.29 -1.32 8.68
CA TYR A 47 31.55 -0.83 7.51
C TYR A 47 32.30 -1.03 6.19
N ARG A 48 33.28 -1.94 6.13
CA ARG A 48 34.07 -2.19 4.91
C ARG A 48 33.52 -3.38 4.14
N ILE A 49 33.59 -3.26 2.82
CA ILE A 49 33.18 -4.34 1.92
C ILE A 49 34.25 -5.44 1.96
N VAL A 50 33.88 -6.61 2.44
CA VAL A 50 34.77 -7.78 2.52
C VAL A 50 34.56 -8.75 1.37
N ARG A 51 33.39 -8.70 0.71
CA ARG A 51 33.08 -9.50 -0.47
C ARG A 51 31.94 -8.85 -1.25
N LEU A 52 31.90 -9.11 -2.54
CA LEU A 52 30.78 -8.73 -3.41
C LEU A 52 30.66 -9.73 -4.56
N ASN A 53 29.51 -9.81 -5.22
CA ASN A 53 29.37 -10.60 -6.45
C ASN A 53 29.57 -9.75 -7.71
N ARG A 54 29.58 -10.40 -8.88
CA ARG A 54 29.70 -9.74 -10.19
C ARG A 54 28.64 -8.66 -10.43
N SER A 55 27.40 -8.88 -9.97
CA SER A 55 26.31 -7.90 -10.10
C SER A 55 26.57 -6.66 -9.25
N ALA A 56 27.06 -6.83 -8.03
CA ALA A 56 27.49 -5.75 -7.15
C ALA A 56 28.71 -4.99 -7.68
N LEU A 57 29.65 -5.67 -8.34
CA LEU A 57 30.81 -5.01 -8.95
C LEU A 57 30.36 -4.01 -10.02
N LYS A 58 29.42 -4.44 -10.89
CA LYS A 58 28.82 -3.57 -11.91
C LYS A 58 28.06 -2.41 -11.30
N LEU A 59 27.25 -2.66 -10.25
CA LEU A 59 26.46 -1.63 -9.58
C LEU A 59 27.34 -0.56 -8.93
N SER A 60 28.46 -0.98 -8.30
CA SER A 60 29.41 -0.06 -7.65
C SER A 60 30.26 0.78 -8.61
N GLY A 61 30.17 0.52 -9.93
CA GLY A 61 30.94 1.23 -10.95
C GLY A 61 32.45 0.93 -10.94
N GLN A 62 32.89 -0.11 -10.23
CA GLN A 62 34.32 -0.48 -10.15
C GLN A 62 34.69 -1.48 -11.26
N GLU A 63 35.88 -1.31 -11.86
CA GLU A 63 36.34 -2.20 -12.94
C GLU A 63 36.91 -3.53 -12.41
N ARG A 64 37.49 -3.52 -11.20
CA ARG A 64 38.16 -4.70 -10.63
C ARG A 64 37.70 -4.94 -9.19
N TYR A 65 37.50 -6.20 -8.87
CA TYR A 65 37.10 -6.66 -7.53
C TYR A 65 37.95 -6.05 -6.40
N LYS A 66 39.29 -6.07 -6.56
CA LYS A 66 40.24 -5.53 -5.57
C LYS A 66 40.07 -4.05 -5.27
N ASP A 67 39.49 -3.28 -6.19
CA ASP A 67 39.31 -1.84 -6.02
C ASP A 67 38.09 -1.55 -5.13
N ALA A 68 37.11 -2.47 -5.08
CA ALA A 68 35.93 -2.38 -4.23
C ALA A 68 36.15 -2.91 -2.80
N ILE A 69 37.03 -3.90 -2.63
CA ILE A 69 37.30 -4.54 -1.33
C ILE A 69 37.99 -3.57 -0.37
N GLY A 70 37.55 -3.58 0.89
CA GLY A 70 38.07 -2.71 1.95
C GLY A 70 37.52 -1.28 1.92
N GLN A 71 36.80 -0.90 0.86
CA GLN A 71 36.15 0.40 0.80
C GLN A 71 34.95 0.47 1.75
N PRO A 72 34.64 1.67 2.31
CA PRO A 72 33.45 1.84 3.13
C PRO A 72 32.16 1.68 2.30
N CYS A 73 31.21 0.90 2.80
CA CYS A 73 29.93 0.63 2.11
C CYS A 73 29.12 1.90 1.88
N TYR A 74 29.07 2.81 2.85
CA TYR A 74 28.34 4.08 2.74
C TYR A 74 28.89 4.97 1.61
N ARG A 75 30.18 4.85 1.27
CA ARG A 75 30.78 5.57 0.14
C ARG A 75 30.52 4.86 -1.18
N LEU A 76 30.80 3.56 -1.24
CA LEU A 76 30.76 2.83 -2.50
C LEU A 76 29.33 2.52 -2.98
N ILE A 77 28.43 2.19 -2.05
CA ILE A 77 27.04 1.78 -2.36
C ILE A 77 26.11 3.00 -2.29
N HIS A 78 26.25 3.78 -1.21
CA HIS A 78 25.28 4.84 -0.87
C HIS A 78 25.73 6.25 -1.27
N ASN A 79 26.94 6.39 -1.86
CA ASN A 79 27.54 7.66 -2.28
C ASN A 79 27.53 8.75 -1.18
N ARG A 80 27.93 8.36 0.03
CA ARG A 80 28.01 9.24 1.22
C ARG A 80 29.44 9.35 1.73
N ASP A 81 29.72 10.47 2.39
CA ASP A 81 31.02 10.70 3.05
C ASP A 81 31.06 10.19 4.51
N SER A 82 29.90 9.88 5.09
CA SER A 82 29.75 9.38 6.46
C SER A 82 28.82 8.16 6.52
N ILE A 83 28.83 7.47 7.67
CA ILE A 83 27.94 6.34 7.95
C ILE A 83 26.47 6.75 7.73
N CYS A 84 25.66 5.81 7.22
CA CYS A 84 24.25 6.04 6.96
C CYS A 84 23.50 6.40 8.26
N PRO A 85 22.60 7.43 8.27
CA PRO A 85 21.87 7.86 9.46
C PRO A 85 21.04 6.78 10.18
N PHE A 86 20.75 5.66 9.50
CA PHE A 86 20.01 4.50 10.02
C PHE A 86 20.70 3.20 9.59
N CYS A 87 22.01 3.13 9.81
CA CYS A 87 22.77 1.95 9.42
C CYS A 87 22.31 0.72 10.24
N PRO A 88 21.93 -0.41 9.60
CA PRO A 88 21.52 -1.62 10.32
C PRO A 88 22.60 -2.23 11.23
N LEU A 89 23.86 -1.78 11.10
CA LEU A 89 24.98 -2.19 11.95
C LEU A 89 25.03 -1.44 13.31
N GLU A 90 24.27 -0.36 13.50
CA GLU A 90 24.28 0.44 14.74
C GLU A 90 23.50 -0.22 15.88
N HIS A 91 24.00 -0.06 17.11
CA HIS A 91 23.55 -0.78 18.32
C HIS A 91 22.07 -0.55 18.71
N GLU A 92 21.48 0.60 18.37
CA GLU A 92 20.07 0.88 18.68
C GLU A 92 19.10 -0.02 17.90
N TRP A 93 19.55 -0.66 16.82
CA TRP A 93 18.74 -1.49 15.92
C TRP A 93 19.09 -2.98 16.00
N ASN A 94 20.16 -3.33 16.73
CA ASN A 94 20.73 -4.69 16.74
C ASN A 94 21.15 -5.09 18.17
N PRO A 95 20.26 -5.68 18.99
CA PRO A 95 20.69 -6.36 20.20
C PRO A 95 21.47 -7.60 19.76
N LEU A 96 22.81 -7.50 19.74
CA LEU A 96 23.67 -8.64 19.48
C LEU A 96 23.22 -9.80 20.40
N PRO A 97 22.93 -11.01 19.86
CA PRO A 97 22.96 -12.19 20.70
C PRO A 97 24.37 -12.25 21.30
N SER A 98 24.46 -12.54 22.59
CA SER A 98 25.74 -12.80 23.26
C SER A 98 26.60 -13.68 22.37
N ALA A 99 27.88 -13.31 22.20
CA ALA A 99 28.85 -13.99 21.34
C ALA A 99 29.27 -15.35 21.89
N GLU A 100 28.32 -16.13 22.39
CA GLU A 100 28.48 -17.54 22.68
C GLU A 100 28.16 -18.31 21.39
N PRO A 101 29.05 -19.21 20.92
CA PRO A 101 28.70 -20.13 19.86
C PRO A 101 27.52 -20.95 20.37
N ARG A 102 26.32 -20.74 19.80
CA ARG A 102 25.20 -21.65 20.06
C ARG A 102 25.55 -22.97 19.39
N GLU A 103 25.66 -24.01 20.20
CA GLU A 103 25.86 -25.38 19.74
C GLU A 103 24.83 -25.68 18.64
N GLU A 104 25.29 -26.31 17.55
CA GLU A 104 24.41 -26.86 16.52
C GLU A 104 23.38 -27.75 17.24
N GLY A 105 22.12 -27.31 17.25
CA GLY A 105 21.04 -28.16 17.74
C GLY A 105 21.01 -29.44 16.94
N GLU A 106 20.91 -30.58 17.62
CA GLU A 106 20.85 -31.92 17.00
C GLU A 106 19.68 -32.08 16.01
N ASP A 107 18.73 -31.14 16.02
CA ASP A 107 17.68 -30.97 15.03
C ASP A 107 17.99 -29.71 14.21
N GLY A 108 18.22 -29.84 12.90
CA GLY A 108 18.70 -28.80 11.97
C GLY A 108 17.78 -27.57 11.74
N ASP A 109 17.18 -27.04 12.79
CA ASP A 109 16.42 -25.78 12.79
C ASP A 109 17.39 -24.60 12.75
N TRP A 110 17.59 -24.08 11.53
CA TRP A 110 18.26 -22.81 11.29
C TRP A 110 17.48 -21.67 11.97
N ALA A 111 18.07 -21.04 12.98
CA ALA A 111 17.49 -19.84 13.59
C ALA A 111 17.32 -18.74 12.52
N GLU A 112 16.12 -18.14 12.46
CA GLU A 112 15.82 -17.05 11.52
C GLU A 112 16.83 -15.89 11.71
N THR A 113 17.56 -15.57 10.65
CA THR A 113 18.45 -14.40 10.64
C THR A 113 17.61 -13.13 10.56
N PRO A 114 17.90 -12.09 11.35
CA PRO A 114 17.21 -10.81 11.23
C PRO A 114 17.36 -10.26 9.81
N THR A 115 16.23 -10.01 9.16
CA THR A 115 16.17 -9.44 7.80
C THR A 115 15.41 -8.13 7.83
N GLU A 116 15.98 -7.09 7.22
CA GLU A 116 15.33 -5.80 7.03
C GLU A 116 15.18 -5.51 5.53
N GLU A 117 13.97 -5.14 5.11
CA GLU A 117 13.64 -4.82 3.72
C GLU A 117 13.36 -3.31 3.58
N LYS A 118 14.05 -2.64 2.65
CA LYS A 118 13.84 -1.23 2.31
C LYS A 118 13.66 -1.06 0.81
N ILE A 119 12.79 -0.15 0.38
CA ILE A 119 12.63 0.22 -1.04
C ILE A 119 13.06 1.68 -1.19
N ILE A 120 13.94 1.94 -2.16
CA ILE A 120 14.49 3.26 -2.46
C ILE A 120 14.22 3.62 -3.91
N HIS A 121 13.98 4.92 -4.14
CA HIS A 121 13.75 5.48 -5.46
C HIS A 121 14.90 6.43 -5.80
N HIS A 122 15.53 6.22 -6.95
CA HIS A 122 16.65 7.03 -7.42
C HIS A 122 16.30 7.72 -8.74
N PRO A 123 16.47 9.05 -8.84
CA PRO A 123 16.33 9.75 -10.10
C PRO A 123 17.50 9.38 -11.02
N GLY A 124 17.22 8.62 -12.07
CA GLY A 124 18.16 8.24 -13.12
C GLY A 124 18.03 9.11 -14.37
N SER A 125 19.04 9.05 -15.24
CA SER A 125 19.06 9.78 -16.53
C SER A 125 17.99 9.32 -17.54
N GLN A 126 17.42 8.13 -17.34
CA GLN A 126 16.37 7.55 -18.18
C GLN A 126 15.02 7.38 -17.47
N GLY A 127 14.86 7.89 -16.24
CA GLY A 127 13.64 7.73 -15.44
C GLY A 127 13.94 7.44 -13.97
N GLU A 128 12.89 7.25 -13.18
CA GLU A 128 12.98 6.89 -11.76
C GLU A 128 13.26 5.39 -11.61
N LEU A 129 14.42 5.05 -11.07
CA LEU A 129 14.82 3.67 -10.80
C LEU A 129 14.36 3.29 -9.39
N THR A 130 13.82 2.08 -9.23
CA THR A 130 13.37 1.56 -7.94
C THR A 130 14.21 0.36 -7.53
N TYR A 131 14.89 0.46 -6.39
CA TYR A 131 15.68 -0.63 -5.84
C TYR A 131 15.07 -1.16 -4.54
N LYS A 132 15.13 -2.49 -4.39
CA LYS A 132 14.84 -3.21 -3.16
C LYS A 132 16.15 -3.58 -2.49
N LEU A 133 16.32 -3.15 -1.24
CA LEU A 133 17.46 -3.41 -0.37
C LEU A 133 17.02 -4.44 0.68
N ASN A 134 17.75 -5.56 0.78
CA ASN A 134 17.59 -6.50 1.89
C ASN A 134 18.89 -6.54 2.69
N PHE A 135 18.79 -6.35 4.00
CA PHE A 135 19.91 -6.43 4.92
C PHE A 135 19.78 -7.71 5.75
N ILE A 136 20.80 -8.56 5.69
CA ILE A 136 20.89 -9.80 6.46
C ILE A 136 22.03 -9.64 7.46
N LEU A 137 21.73 -9.65 8.75
CA LEU A 137 22.76 -9.51 9.78
C LEU A 137 23.47 -10.84 10.02
N GLY A 138 24.80 -10.84 9.83
CA GLY A 138 25.66 -12.00 9.97
C GLY A 138 26.10 -12.22 11.42
N GLN A 139 26.24 -13.49 11.83
CA GLN A 139 26.72 -13.88 13.15
C GLN A 139 28.25 -14.10 13.22
N THR A 140 28.94 -14.01 12.08
CA THR A 140 30.40 -14.24 12.03
C THR A 140 31.19 -12.97 12.33
N VAL A 141 32.40 -13.12 12.88
CA VAL A 141 33.30 -11.98 13.16
C VAL A 141 33.73 -11.28 11.86
N ARG A 142 33.80 -12.01 10.75
CA ARG A 142 34.35 -11.52 9.47
C ARG A 142 33.30 -10.84 8.58
N VAL A 143 32.03 -11.24 8.68
CA VAL A 143 30.90 -10.65 7.96
C VAL A 143 29.79 -10.35 8.96
N ARG A 144 29.49 -9.07 9.16
CA ARG A 144 28.45 -8.58 10.09
C ARG A 144 27.14 -8.27 9.38
N MET A 145 27.18 -7.95 8.08
CA MET A 145 25.98 -7.64 7.31
C MET A 145 26.17 -8.09 5.85
N VAL A 146 25.10 -8.60 5.25
CA VAL A 146 24.98 -8.79 3.81
C VAL A 146 23.88 -7.86 3.31
N GLU A 147 24.24 -6.95 2.40
CA GLU A 147 23.31 -6.05 1.72
C GLU A 147 23.05 -6.56 0.31
N ILE A 148 21.79 -6.82 -0.02
CA ILE A 148 21.34 -7.28 -1.33
C ILE A 148 20.54 -6.15 -1.98
N VAL A 149 20.99 -5.68 -3.14
CA VAL A 149 20.34 -4.62 -3.93
C VAL A 149 19.76 -5.23 -5.20
N GLU A 150 18.44 -5.13 -5.35
CA GLU A 150 17.70 -5.65 -6.49
C GLU A 150 16.99 -4.50 -7.23
N ASP A 151 17.20 -4.38 -8.54
CA ASP A 151 16.46 -3.44 -9.39
C ASP A 151 15.08 -4.04 -9.70
N ILE A 152 14.05 -3.43 -9.13
CA ILE A 152 12.65 -3.86 -9.28
C ILE A 152 11.84 -2.90 -10.16
N THR A 153 12.50 -1.98 -10.88
CA THR A 153 11.84 -0.93 -11.67
C THR A 153 10.85 -1.54 -12.66
N ARG A 154 11.33 -2.44 -13.52
CA ARG A 154 10.48 -3.11 -14.52
C ARG A 154 9.36 -3.95 -13.90
N GLN A 155 9.65 -4.61 -12.78
CA GLN A 155 8.64 -5.40 -12.07
C GLN A 155 7.51 -4.51 -11.52
N ARG A 156 7.87 -3.33 -10.98
CA ARG A 156 6.91 -2.34 -10.50
C ARG A 156 6.10 -1.74 -11.64
N GLU A 157 6.74 -1.35 -12.74
CA GLU A 157 6.05 -0.86 -13.94
C GLU A 157 5.05 -1.89 -14.48
N GLN A 158 5.45 -3.15 -14.57
CA GLN A 158 4.58 -4.24 -15.02
C GLN A 158 3.42 -4.49 -14.03
N GLN A 159 3.67 -4.39 -12.72
CA GLN A 159 2.60 -4.50 -11.72
C GLN A 159 1.61 -3.33 -11.84
N GLU A 160 2.10 -2.11 -11.99
CA GLU A 160 1.27 -0.92 -12.18
C GLU A 160 0.47 -0.98 -13.48
N GLU A 161 1.10 -1.44 -14.57
CA GLU A 161 0.44 -1.64 -15.85
C GLU A 161 -0.60 -2.77 -15.79
N SER A 162 -0.30 -3.88 -15.12
CA SER A 162 -1.26 -4.96 -14.88
C SER A 162 -2.46 -4.49 -14.05
N LEU A 163 -2.22 -3.71 -12.98
CA LEU A 163 -3.28 -3.08 -12.19
C LEU A 163 -4.11 -2.11 -13.05
N ARG A 164 -3.46 -1.38 -13.96
CA ARG A 164 -4.14 -0.48 -14.90
C ARG A 164 -5.00 -1.26 -15.89
N MET A 165 -4.51 -2.37 -16.44
CA MET A 165 -5.29 -3.24 -17.33
C MET A 165 -6.45 -3.92 -16.60
N GLU A 166 -6.25 -4.36 -15.35
CA GLU A 166 -7.32 -4.93 -14.53
C GLU A 166 -8.40 -3.88 -14.23
N ASN A 167 -8.01 -2.65 -13.89
CA ASN A 167 -8.93 -1.52 -13.71
C ASN A 167 -9.68 -1.18 -15.01
N LEU A 168 -9.00 -1.17 -16.16
CA LEU A 168 -9.61 -0.89 -17.47
C LEU A 168 -10.52 -2.02 -17.95
N ALA A 169 -10.16 -3.28 -17.71
CA ALA A 169 -10.99 -4.44 -18.04
C ALA A 169 -12.27 -4.45 -17.17
N SER A 170 -12.12 -4.15 -15.88
CA SER A 170 -13.23 -3.90 -14.97
C SER A 170 -14.14 -2.78 -15.50
N LEU A 171 -13.56 -1.65 -15.91
CA LEU A 171 -14.29 -0.53 -16.52
C LEU A 171 -15.00 -0.93 -17.83
N GLY A 172 -14.38 -1.75 -18.68
CA GLY A 172 -14.92 -2.21 -19.97
C GLY A 172 -16.23 -2.97 -19.84
N THR A 173 -16.37 -3.82 -18.81
CA THR A 173 -17.63 -4.52 -18.51
C THR A 173 -18.74 -3.61 -17.97
N MET A 174 -18.40 -2.37 -17.61
CA MET A 174 -19.26 -1.43 -16.89
C MET A 174 -19.68 -0.21 -17.70
N ILE A 175 -19.19 -0.06 -18.94
CA ILE A 175 -19.52 1.06 -19.85
C ILE A 175 -21.03 1.21 -20.04
N SER A 176 -21.76 0.09 -20.14
CA SER A 176 -23.22 0.13 -20.31
C SER A 176 -23.94 0.68 -19.08
N GLY A 177 -23.47 0.37 -17.87
CA GLY A 177 -24.03 0.89 -16.61
C GLY A 177 -23.72 2.38 -16.43
N ILE A 178 -22.49 2.78 -16.75
CA ILE A 178 -22.05 4.19 -16.78
C ILE A 178 -22.89 5.02 -17.73
N ALA A 179 -23.03 4.55 -18.97
CA ALA A 179 -23.80 5.25 -19.99
C ALA A 179 -25.26 5.40 -19.55
N HIS A 180 -25.84 4.35 -18.96
CA HIS A 180 -27.20 4.40 -18.45
C HIS A 180 -27.36 5.40 -17.28
N GLU A 181 -26.45 5.38 -16.31
CA GLU A 181 -26.48 6.32 -15.18
C GLU A 181 -26.19 7.77 -15.56
N LEU A 182 -25.36 8.03 -16.60
CA LEU A 182 -25.15 9.37 -17.14
C LEU A 182 -26.36 9.84 -17.96
N ASN A 183 -26.94 8.95 -18.76
CA ASN A 183 -28.10 9.27 -19.56
C ASN A 183 -29.32 9.62 -18.71
N ASN A 184 -29.45 9.08 -17.50
CA ASN A 184 -30.57 9.37 -16.59
C ASN A 184 -30.68 10.87 -16.21
N PRO A 185 -29.70 11.51 -15.53
CA PRO A 185 -29.76 12.93 -15.22
C PRO A 185 -29.73 13.79 -16.49
N LEU A 186 -29.06 13.38 -17.57
CA LEU A 186 -29.08 14.12 -18.84
C LEU A 186 -30.48 14.16 -19.47
N THR A 187 -31.19 13.03 -19.47
CA THR A 187 -32.57 12.94 -19.96
C THR A 187 -33.51 13.76 -19.07
N GLY A 188 -33.36 13.66 -17.73
CA GLY A 188 -34.12 14.46 -16.77
C GLY A 188 -33.94 15.96 -16.97
N MET A 189 -32.69 16.39 -17.19
CA MET A 189 -32.38 17.78 -17.52
C MET A 189 -33.01 18.21 -18.85
N GLY A 190 -32.90 17.39 -19.89
CA GLY A 190 -33.49 17.66 -21.20
C GLY A 190 -35.01 17.83 -21.13
N LEU A 191 -35.71 16.93 -20.45
CA LEU A 191 -37.17 17.03 -20.26
C LEU A 191 -37.57 18.26 -19.43
N THR A 192 -36.81 18.57 -18.38
CA THR A 192 -37.07 19.75 -17.54
C THR A 192 -36.86 21.05 -18.32
N LEU A 193 -35.83 21.11 -19.17
CA LEU A 193 -35.59 22.24 -20.08
C LEU A 193 -36.70 22.37 -21.12
N GLN A 194 -37.08 21.29 -21.81
CA GLN A 194 -38.20 21.30 -22.77
C GLN A 194 -39.50 21.79 -22.13
N ASN A 195 -39.78 21.36 -20.89
CA ASN A 195 -40.96 21.80 -20.18
C ASN A 195 -40.90 23.29 -19.79
N LEU A 196 -39.73 23.79 -19.38
CA LEU A 196 -39.50 25.22 -19.13
C LEU A 196 -39.69 26.03 -20.41
N GLU A 197 -39.10 25.61 -21.54
CA GLU A 197 -39.22 26.31 -22.83
C GLU A 197 -40.68 26.39 -23.31
N ALA A 198 -41.42 25.28 -23.21
CA ALA A 198 -42.80 25.21 -23.68
C ALA A 198 -43.79 26.06 -22.84
N ASN A 199 -43.44 26.37 -21.59
CA ASN A 199 -44.37 26.98 -20.63
C ASN A 199 -43.81 28.24 -19.96
N LEU A 200 -42.68 28.78 -20.41
CA LEU A 200 -41.95 29.85 -19.69
C LEU A 200 -42.82 31.08 -19.41
N THR A 201 -43.72 31.42 -20.33
CA THR A 201 -44.60 32.59 -20.25
C THR A 201 -45.86 32.35 -19.42
N THR A 202 -46.22 31.08 -19.19
CA THR A 202 -47.43 30.67 -18.45
C THR A 202 -47.11 30.13 -17.05
N MET A 203 -45.85 29.78 -16.78
CA MET A 203 -45.39 29.29 -15.50
C MET A 203 -45.19 30.42 -14.49
N GLU A 204 -45.65 30.20 -13.26
CA GLU A 204 -45.33 31.12 -12.16
C GLU A 204 -43.84 31.08 -11.78
N SER A 205 -43.31 32.19 -11.29
CA SER A 205 -41.89 32.31 -10.92
C SER A 205 -41.44 31.27 -9.89
N ARG A 206 -42.33 30.84 -8.98
CA ARG A 206 -42.03 29.79 -8.00
C ARG A 206 -41.79 28.43 -8.65
N GLU A 207 -42.56 28.10 -9.67
CA GLU A 207 -42.45 26.85 -10.42
C GLU A 207 -41.18 26.85 -11.29
N VAL A 208 -40.85 27.99 -11.91
CA VAL A 208 -39.58 28.18 -12.63
C VAL A 208 -38.39 27.95 -11.70
N LEU A 209 -38.39 28.56 -10.51
CA LEU A 209 -37.35 28.34 -9.51
C LEU A 209 -37.24 26.88 -9.08
N HIS A 210 -38.35 26.19 -8.91
CA HIS A 210 -38.34 24.76 -8.58
C HIS A 210 -37.69 23.91 -9.68
N ARG A 211 -38.00 24.18 -10.95
CA ARG A 211 -37.38 23.47 -12.09
C ARG A 211 -35.88 23.76 -12.22
N LEU A 212 -35.46 25.00 -11.98
CA LEU A 212 -34.03 25.35 -11.91
C LEU A 212 -33.29 24.58 -10.79
N GLN A 213 -33.94 24.36 -9.64
CA GLN A 213 -33.36 23.55 -8.56
C GLN A 213 -33.22 22.07 -8.95
N ILE A 214 -34.19 21.52 -9.69
CA ILE A 214 -34.11 20.16 -10.25
C ILE A 214 -32.92 20.06 -11.21
N LEU A 215 -32.79 21.00 -12.17
CA LEU A 215 -31.66 21.06 -13.10
C LEU A 215 -30.31 21.12 -12.37
N GLN A 216 -30.18 21.97 -11.35
CA GLN A 216 -28.95 22.03 -10.56
C GLN A 216 -28.66 20.73 -9.80
N LYS A 217 -29.68 20.01 -9.36
CA LYS A 217 -29.52 18.71 -8.70
C LYS A 217 -28.99 17.68 -9.68
N ASP A 218 -29.60 17.58 -10.86
CA ASP A 218 -29.22 16.61 -11.89
C ASP A 218 -27.83 16.90 -12.46
N LEU A 219 -27.49 18.18 -12.67
CA LEU A 219 -26.13 18.59 -13.07
C LEU A 219 -25.08 18.19 -12.03
N ARG A 220 -25.36 18.42 -10.74
CA ARG A 220 -24.46 17.99 -9.64
C ARG A 220 -24.34 16.47 -9.53
N GLN A 221 -25.35 15.74 -9.98
CA GLN A 221 -25.30 14.28 -10.04
C GLN A 221 -24.43 13.81 -11.21
N ALA A 222 -24.64 14.35 -12.41
CA ALA A 222 -23.83 14.04 -13.59
C ALA A 222 -22.34 14.34 -13.35
N ALA A 223 -22.02 15.52 -12.80
CA ALA A 223 -20.64 15.90 -12.47
C ALA A 223 -19.99 14.96 -11.45
N ARG A 224 -20.76 14.45 -10.48
CA ARG A 224 -20.29 13.45 -9.52
C ARG A 224 -19.98 12.12 -10.20
N ILE A 225 -20.85 11.63 -11.08
CA ILE A 225 -20.63 10.40 -11.84
C ILE A 225 -19.34 10.50 -12.66
N VAL A 226 -19.13 11.61 -13.37
CA VAL A 226 -17.89 11.85 -14.13
C VAL A 226 -16.66 11.86 -13.23
N SER A 227 -16.72 12.54 -12.09
CA SER A 227 -15.62 12.58 -11.11
C SER A 227 -15.31 11.21 -10.49
N ASP A 228 -16.34 10.39 -10.26
CA ASP A 228 -16.22 9.03 -9.78
C ASP A 228 -15.54 8.11 -10.83
N ILE A 229 -15.93 8.24 -12.11
CA ILE A 229 -15.30 7.50 -13.22
C ILE A 229 -13.84 7.91 -13.43
N LEU A 230 -13.56 9.22 -13.47
CA LEU A 230 -12.18 9.72 -13.59
C LEU A 230 -11.32 9.33 -12.39
N GLY A 231 -11.92 9.21 -11.20
CA GLY A 231 -11.28 8.68 -10.00
C GLY A 231 -10.90 7.20 -10.10
N LEU A 232 -11.64 6.40 -10.87
CA LEU A 232 -11.31 5.00 -11.16
C LEU A 232 -10.26 4.85 -12.27
N ALA A 233 -10.25 5.76 -13.25
CA ALA A 233 -9.39 5.67 -14.43
C ALA A 233 -7.96 6.21 -14.20
N ARG A 234 -7.75 7.05 -13.19
CA ARG A 234 -6.42 7.59 -12.84
C ARG A 234 -5.86 6.86 -11.61
N PRO A 235 -4.90 5.93 -11.78
CA PRO A 235 -3.93 5.71 -10.71
C PRO A 235 -3.13 7.01 -10.58
N GLY A 236 -3.60 7.92 -9.72
CA GLY A 236 -2.77 9.06 -9.35
C GLY A 236 -1.57 8.53 -8.60
N ASN A 237 -0.36 9.06 -8.88
CA ASN A 237 0.82 8.89 -8.03
C ASN A 237 0.36 9.05 -6.58
N LEU A 238 0.38 7.97 -5.81
CA LEU A 238 -0.12 7.99 -4.46
C LEU A 238 0.95 8.68 -3.61
N THR A 239 0.96 10.01 -3.64
CA THR A 239 1.73 10.81 -2.69
C THR A 239 1.12 10.55 -1.32
N ARG A 240 1.79 9.70 -0.54
CA ARG A 240 1.49 9.57 0.87
C ARG A 240 2.22 10.74 1.54
N ASN A 241 1.66 11.18 2.65
CA ASN A 241 2.26 12.23 3.46
C ASN A 241 2.02 11.86 4.91
N ARG A 242 2.91 12.29 5.80
CA ARG A 242 2.72 12.14 7.23
C ARG A 242 1.44 12.88 7.64
N GLY A 243 0.47 12.16 8.19
CA GLY A 243 -0.82 12.71 8.58
C GLY A 243 -1.36 12.08 9.86
N ASP A 244 -2.21 12.81 10.56
CA ASP A 244 -2.96 12.30 11.71
C ASP A 244 -4.33 11.82 11.25
N LEU A 245 -4.55 10.50 11.31
CA LEU A 245 -5.79 9.87 10.85
C LEU A 245 -7.02 10.32 11.65
N LEU A 246 -6.88 10.59 12.95
CA LEU A 246 -8.01 11.02 13.77
C LEU A 246 -8.55 12.37 13.29
N ARG A 247 -7.66 13.30 12.91
CA ARG A 247 -8.04 14.57 12.28
C ARG A 247 -8.73 14.38 10.94
N VAL A 248 -8.26 13.43 10.12
CA VAL A 248 -8.89 13.12 8.83
C VAL A 248 -10.30 12.56 9.02
N ILE A 249 -10.51 11.70 10.02
CA ILE A 249 -11.84 11.17 10.37
C ILE A 249 -12.77 12.29 10.81
N GLN A 250 -12.31 13.18 11.70
CA GLN A 250 -13.10 14.33 12.14
C GLN A 250 -13.46 15.27 10.99
N ARG A 251 -12.51 15.54 10.07
CA ARG A 251 -12.76 16.35 8.88
C ARG A 251 -13.77 15.69 7.94
N ALA A 252 -13.63 14.38 7.70
CA ALA A 252 -14.58 13.60 6.91
C ALA A 252 -16.00 13.63 7.51
N GLN A 253 -16.11 13.49 8.84
CA GLN A 253 -17.38 13.60 9.55
C GLN A 253 -17.99 14.99 9.36
N ALA A 254 -17.25 16.07 9.65
CA ALA A 254 -17.73 17.44 9.52
C ALA A 254 -18.16 17.76 8.07
N ASN A 255 -17.39 17.30 7.08
CA ASN A 255 -17.71 17.43 5.67
C ASN A 255 -18.98 16.66 5.30
N THR A 256 -19.16 15.45 5.83
CA THR A 256 -20.37 14.65 5.60
C THR A 256 -21.61 15.35 6.17
N VAL A 257 -21.53 15.87 7.41
CA VAL A 257 -22.64 16.62 8.03
C VAL A 257 -22.99 17.87 7.22
N ARG A 258 -21.99 18.60 6.70
CA ARG A 258 -22.22 19.78 5.84
C ARG A 258 -22.88 19.42 4.51
N LEU A 259 -22.49 18.29 3.91
CA LEU A 259 -23.01 17.84 2.62
C LEU A 259 -24.41 17.22 2.73
N TYR A 260 -24.73 16.60 3.87
CA TYR A 260 -25.98 15.87 4.10
C TYR A 260 -26.70 16.29 5.40
N PRO A 261 -26.96 17.60 5.61
CA PRO A 261 -27.44 18.12 6.90
C PRO A 261 -28.79 17.56 7.33
N VAL A 262 -29.64 17.16 6.38
CA VAL A 262 -30.95 16.55 6.67
C VAL A 262 -30.78 15.12 7.18
N LEU A 263 -29.96 14.31 6.50
CA LEU A 263 -29.72 12.91 6.87
C LEU A 263 -28.94 12.80 8.18
N SER A 264 -28.01 13.72 8.45
CA SER A 264 -27.18 13.68 9.65
C SER A 264 -27.87 14.21 10.92
N ARG A 265 -29.04 14.85 10.82
CA ARG A 265 -29.67 15.59 11.93
C ARG A 265 -29.96 14.75 13.17
N ARG A 266 -30.30 13.47 12.99
CA ARG A 266 -30.72 12.56 14.08
C ARG A 266 -29.68 11.47 14.39
N ILE A 267 -28.44 11.67 13.93
CA ILE A 267 -27.39 10.67 14.04
C ILE A 267 -26.39 11.08 15.11
N GLN A 268 -26.19 10.19 16.08
CA GLN A 268 -25.12 10.33 17.06
C GLN A 268 -23.81 9.80 16.47
N TRP A 269 -22.72 10.53 16.69
CA TRP A 269 -21.39 10.14 16.21
C TRP A 269 -20.51 9.82 17.40
N LYS A 270 -19.86 8.65 17.37
CA LYS A 270 -18.86 8.25 18.36
C LYS A 270 -17.55 7.91 17.67
N LEU A 271 -16.46 8.52 18.13
CA LEU A 271 -15.10 8.21 17.69
C LEU A 271 -14.33 7.67 18.87
N ASN A 272 -13.92 6.40 18.79
CA ASN A 272 -13.12 5.73 19.80
C ASN A 272 -11.76 5.35 19.20
N SER A 273 -10.68 5.55 19.97
CA SER A 273 -9.36 5.09 19.58
C SER A 273 -8.57 4.58 20.78
N ASN A 274 -7.69 3.60 20.54
CA ASN A 274 -6.73 3.11 21.53
C ASN A 274 -5.50 4.02 21.68
N SER A 275 -5.44 5.15 20.98
CA SER A 275 -4.35 6.13 21.03
C SER A 275 -4.90 7.54 20.84
N GLU A 276 -4.28 8.53 21.48
CA GLU A 276 -4.70 9.94 21.35
C GLU A 276 -4.37 10.53 19.98
N THR A 277 -3.34 9.99 19.32
CA THR A 277 -2.95 10.37 17.95
C THR A 277 -2.57 9.14 17.15
N VAL A 278 -2.90 9.12 15.86
CA VAL A 278 -2.59 8.01 14.95
C VAL A 278 -1.90 8.59 13.72
N ILE A 279 -0.57 8.72 13.83
CA ILE A 279 0.26 9.36 12.80
C ILE A 279 0.96 8.29 11.95
N PHE A 280 0.74 8.34 10.63
CA PHE A 280 1.43 7.50 9.65
C PHE A 280 1.38 8.12 8.27
N TYR A 281 2.00 7.46 7.29
CA TYR A 281 2.08 7.95 5.91
C TYR A 281 0.94 7.38 5.07
N PHE A 282 0.05 8.25 4.63
CA PHE A 282 -1.08 7.92 3.75
C PHE A 282 -1.52 9.12 2.92
N ASN A 283 -2.33 8.89 1.89
CA ASN A 283 -2.93 10.00 1.15
C ASN A 283 -4.20 10.45 1.88
N GLN A 284 -4.12 11.59 2.57
CA GLN A 284 -5.19 12.10 3.42
C GLN A 284 -6.48 12.38 2.65
N GLU A 285 -6.39 12.91 1.43
CA GLU A 285 -7.56 13.24 0.61
C GLU A 285 -8.30 11.98 0.14
N LYS A 286 -7.57 10.95 -0.28
CA LYS A 286 -8.17 9.67 -0.68
C LYS A 286 -8.81 8.96 0.52
N ILE A 287 -8.15 8.92 1.67
CA ILE A 287 -8.74 8.32 2.88
C ILE A 287 -9.96 9.11 3.35
N GLU A 288 -9.93 10.44 3.30
CA GLU A 288 -11.10 11.27 3.57
C GLU A 288 -12.27 10.94 2.63
N ARG A 289 -12.02 10.82 1.33
CA ARG A 289 -13.05 10.45 0.34
C ARG A 289 -13.65 9.07 0.64
N LEU A 290 -12.80 8.11 1.02
CA LEU A 290 -13.26 6.78 1.47
C LEU A 290 -14.20 6.90 2.66
N LEU A 291 -13.83 7.68 3.68
CA LEU A 291 -14.60 7.84 4.91
C LEU A 291 -15.94 8.52 4.65
N ILE A 292 -15.94 9.62 3.88
CA ILE A 292 -17.17 10.31 3.46
C ILE A 292 -18.13 9.35 2.75
N ASN A 293 -17.59 8.46 1.92
CA ASN A 293 -18.41 7.50 1.21
C ASN A 293 -19.00 6.42 2.14
N LEU A 294 -18.23 5.89 3.08
CA LEU A 294 -18.74 4.97 4.10
C LEU A 294 -19.81 5.64 4.97
N PHE A 295 -19.54 6.85 5.45
CA PHE A 295 -20.48 7.62 6.26
C PHE A 295 -21.77 7.93 5.53
N ARG A 296 -21.69 8.35 4.26
CA ARG A 296 -22.88 8.58 3.43
C ARG A 296 -23.72 7.30 3.32
N ASN A 297 -23.09 6.15 3.10
CA ASN A 297 -23.80 4.88 2.98
C ASN A 297 -24.53 4.53 4.30
N SER A 298 -23.90 4.74 5.45
CA SER A 298 -24.55 4.56 6.76
C SER A 298 -25.72 5.54 6.95
N LEU A 299 -25.55 6.82 6.60
CA LEU A 299 -26.62 7.82 6.67
C LEU A 299 -27.82 7.47 5.78
N GLN A 300 -27.57 6.94 4.58
CA GLN A 300 -28.62 6.50 3.66
C GLN A 300 -29.36 5.28 4.19
N ALA A 301 -28.67 4.37 4.87
CA ALA A 301 -29.28 3.18 5.44
C ALA A 301 -30.28 3.51 6.57
N TYR A 302 -30.07 4.58 7.33
CA TYR A 302 -31.03 5.02 8.36
C TYR A 302 -32.33 5.58 7.80
N ASP A 303 -32.34 6.06 6.55
CA ASP A 303 -33.50 6.66 5.90
C ASP A 303 -34.29 7.62 6.83
N TYR A 304 -33.60 8.65 7.34
CA TYR A 304 -34.12 9.67 8.28
C TYR A 304 -34.46 9.18 9.71
N SER A 305 -34.28 7.89 9.99
CA SER A 305 -34.42 7.34 11.34
C SER A 305 -33.27 7.80 12.26
N PRO A 306 -33.51 7.90 13.58
CA PRO A 306 -32.43 8.13 14.53
C PRO A 306 -31.52 6.91 14.63
N GLY A 307 -30.25 7.13 14.93
CA GLY A 307 -29.26 6.05 15.06
C GLY A 307 -27.88 6.53 15.46
N GLU A 308 -26.92 5.62 15.44
CA GLU A 308 -25.53 5.88 15.85
C GLU A 308 -24.52 5.37 14.82
N ILE A 309 -23.65 6.27 14.34
CA ILE A 309 -22.46 5.89 13.58
C ILE A 309 -21.26 5.90 14.55
N ARG A 310 -20.62 4.74 14.68
CA ARG A 310 -19.43 4.57 15.52
C ARG A 310 -18.21 4.30 14.66
N VAL A 311 -17.17 5.07 14.87
CA VAL A 311 -15.86 4.89 14.25
C VAL A 311 -14.88 4.45 15.33
N GLU A 312 -14.30 3.27 15.17
CA GLU A 312 -13.26 2.76 16.04
C GLU A 312 -11.93 2.68 15.28
N VAL A 313 -10.86 3.23 15.87
CA VAL A 313 -9.52 3.16 15.32
C VAL A 313 -8.63 2.34 16.24
N ARG A 314 -8.09 1.24 15.72
CA ARG A 314 -7.13 0.38 16.42
C ARG A 314 -5.80 0.38 15.70
N THR A 315 -4.74 0.68 16.43
CA THR A 315 -3.37 0.59 15.91
C THR A 315 -2.66 -0.66 16.43
N SER A 316 -1.88 -1.28 15.56
CA SER A 316 -0.90 -2.32 15.89
C SER A 316 0.47 -1.90 15.32
N SER A 317 1.53 -2.69 15.57
CA SER A 317 2.85 -2.41 15.00
C SER A 317 2.87 -2.44 13.46
N ARG A 318 2.01 -3.25 12.83
CA ARG A 318 2.01 -3.47 11.37
C ARG A 318 0.82 -2.86 10.63
N PHE A 319 -0.29 -2.63 11.31
CA PHE A 319 -1.53 -2.17 10.67
C PHE A 319 -2.28 -1.13 11.51
N VAL A 320 -2.95 -0.22 10.82
CA VAL A 320 -3.99 0.66 11.34
C VAL A 320 -5.34 0.14 10.85
N HIS A 321 -6.25 -0.14 11.78
CA HIS A 321 -7.60 -0.61 11.50
C HIS A 321 -8.60 0.50 11.79
N ILE A 322 -9.46 0.78 10.82
CA ILE A 322 -10.62 1.68 10.95
C ILE A 322 -11.86 0.83 10.81
N ILE A 323 -12.69 0.84 11.85
CA ILE A 323 -13.97 0.13 11.87
C ILE A 323 -15.07 1.19 11.86
N VAL A 324 -15.89 1.20 10.81
CA VAL A 324 -17.09 2.05 10.72
C VAL A 324 -18.30 1.14 10.95
N GLU A 325 -19.02 1.41 12.04
CA GLU A 325 -20.19 0.67 12.49
C GLU A 325 -21.44 1.54 12.41
N ASP A 326 -22.54 0.96 11.91
CA ASP A 326 -23.89 1.51 11.99
C ASP A 326 -24.89 0.45 12.46
N ASP A 327 -26.00 0.89 13.04
CA ASP A 327 -27.13 0.07 13.49
C ASP A 327 -28.38 0.24 12.60
N ALA A 328 -28.18 0.54 11.32
CA ALA A 328 -29.23 0.94 10.37
C ALA A 328 -30.03 -0.22 9.75
N GLY A 329 -29.86 -1.46 10.22
CA GLY A 329 -30.65 -2.62 9.75
C GLY A 329 -29.86 -3.73 9.05
N GLY A 330 -28.54 -3.56 8.89
CA GLY A 330 -27.65 -4.60 8.36
C GLY A 330 -27.72 -4.77 6.84
N ILE A 331 -26.83 -5.61 6.31
CA ILE A 331 -26.81 -6.01 4.90
C ILE A 331 -27.18 -7.50 4.80
N PRO A 332 -28.13 -7.91 3.94
CA PRO A 332 -28.41 -9.33 3.72
C PRO A 332 -27.17 -10.11 3.23
N GLU A 333 -26.98 -11.34 3.70
CA GLU A 333 -25.75 -12.11 3.52
C GLU A 333 -25.47 -12.47 2.04
N ASP A 334 -26.53 -12.69 1.26
CA ASP A 334 -26.50 -12.89 -0.20
C ASP A 334 -25.95 -11.68 -0.96
N GLN A 335 -25.89 -10.51 -0.33
CA GLN A 335 -25.53 -9.25 -0.97
C GLN A 335 -24.16 -8.74 -0.61
N ILE A 336 -23.58 -9.23 0.49
CA ILE A 336 -22.26 -8.82 0.99
C ILE A 336 -21.18 -8.88 -0.11
N ARG A 337 -21.24 -9.89 -0.99
CA ARG A 337 -20.29 -10.02 -2.11
C ARG A 337 -20.57 -9.07 -3.27
N ARG A 338 -21.83 -8.65 -3.44
CA ARG A 338 -22.28 -7.83 -4.57
C ARG A 338 -22.16 -6.33 -4.31
N ILE A 339 -22.14 -5.88 -3.04
CA ILE A 339 -22.04 -4.45 -2.71
C ILE A 339 -20.73 -3.78 -3.17
N PHE A 340 -19.67 -4.56 -3.40
CA PHE A 340 -18.41 -4.07 -3.93
C PHE A 340 -18.35 -4.06 -5.46
N VAL A 341 -19.35 -4.64 -6.12
CA VAL A 341 -19.50 -4.57 -7.58
C VAL A 341 -19.95 -3.13 -7.92
N PRO A 342 -19.22 -2.43 -8.80
CA PRO A 342 -19.63 -1.09 -9.25
C PRO A 342 -21.06 -1.08 -9.79
N PHE A 343 -21.78 0.03 -9.61
CA PHE A 343 -23.18 0.23 -10.00
C PHE A 343 -24.20 -0.64 -9.24
N TYR A 344 -23.75 -1.45 -8.29
CA TYR A 344 -24.67 -2.14 -7.39
C TYR A 344 -25.23 -1.16 -6.36
N SER A 345 -26.53 -0.86 -6.46
CA SER A 345 -27.24 0.02 -5.53
C SER A 345 -28.63 -0.55 -5.23
N LYS A 346 -29.02 -0.48 -3.95
CA LYS A 346 -30.35 -0.89 -3.46
C LYS A 346 -31.28 0.30 -3.18
N SER A 347 -30.82 1.52 -3.41
CA SER A 347 -31.61 2.73 -3.13
C SER A 347 -32.81 2.75 -4.09
N ALA A 348 -34.01 2.47 -3.58
CA ALA A 348 -35.26 2.38 -4.35
C ALA A 348 -35.61 3.68 -5.11
N ASP A 349 -34.95 4.78 -4.75
CA ASP A 349 -35.10 6.14 -5.25
C ASP A 349 -33.99 6.57 -6.23
N GLY A 350 -33.08 5.67 -6.64
CA GLY A 350 -32.05 5.94 -7.65
C GLY A 350 -30.96 6.95 -7.23
N ARG A 351 -30.87 7.27 -5.93
CA ARG A 351 -29.94 8.30 -5.40
C ARG A 351 -28.51 7.80 -5.18
N GLY A 352 -28.28 6.49 -5.20
CA GLY A 352 -26.95 5.90 -5.03
C GLY A 352 -26.37 5.45 -6.37
N THR A 353 -25.22 6.00 -6.77
CA THR A 353 -24.49 5.66 -8.01
C THR A 353 -23.91 4.24 -8.04
N GLY A 354 -23.98 3.50 -6.94
CA GLY A 354 -23.33 2.18 -6.79
C GLY A 354 -21.80 2.16 -6.96
N LEU A 355 -21.18 3.31 -7.23
CA LEU A 355 -19.73 3.47 -7.44
C LEU A 355 -18.96 3.69 -6.15
N GLY A 356 -19.64 4.06 -5.07
CA GLY A 356 -18.99 4.44 -3.83
C GLY A 356 -18.07 3.35 -3.29
N LEU A 357 -18.63 2.16 -3.03
CA LEU A 357 -17.87 1.09 -2.36
C LEU A 357 -16.75 0.50 -3.24
N SER A 358 -16.90 0.53 -4.56
CA SER A 358 -15.83 0.14 -5.48
C SER A 358 -14.69 1.17 -5.50
N ILE A 359 -14.98 2.47 -5.43
CA ILE A 359 -13.97 3.51 -5.24
C ILE A 359 -13.27 3.35 -3.88
N SER A 360 -14.03 3.10 -2.80
CA SER A 360 -13.45 2.80 -1.49
C SER A 360 -12.52 1.58 -1.56
N LEU A 361 -12.88 0.53 -2.27
CA LEU A 361 -12.03 -0.64 -2.47
C LEU A 361 -10.73 -0.28 -3.23
N GLY A 362 -10.83 0.51 -4.30
CA GLY A 362 -9.69 1.02 -5.06
C GLY A 362 -8.73 1.83 -4.18
N ILE A 363 -9.26 2.79 -3.41
CA ILE A 363 -8.48 3.61 -2.47
C ILE A 363 -7.74 2.72 -1.47
N VAL A 364 -8.40 1.71 -0.88
CA VAL A 364 -7.77 0.82 0.08
C VAL A 364 -6.69 -0.04 -0.57
N ARG A 365 -6.92 -0.54 -1.78
CA ARG A 365 -5.93 -1.32 -2.54
C ARG A 365 -4.69 -0.51 -2.88
N GLU A 366 -4.84 0.74 -3.33
CA GLU A 366 -3.70 1.64 -3.55
C GLU A 366 -2.87 1.88 -2.28
N HIS A 367 -3.50 1.82 -1.11
CA HIS A 367 -2.82 1.89 0.18
C HIS A 367 -2.28 0.53 0.66
N ASN A 368 -2.28 -0.51 -0.18
CA ASN A 368 -1.89 -1.90 0.17
C ASN A 368 -2.69 -2.44 1.36
N GLY A 369 -3.94 -2.00 1.49
CA GLY A 369 -4.83 -2.35 2.57
C GLY A 369 -5.87 -3.39 2.19
N ARG A 370 -6.79 -3.65 3.12
CA ARG A 370 -7.94 -4.53 2.93
C ARG A 370 -9.22 -3.89 3.44
N LEU A 371 -10.27 -3.92 2.61
CA LEU A 371 -11.63 -3.52 2.97
C LEU A 371 -12.52 -4.77 3.04
N THR A 372 -13.16 -5.00 4.18
CA THR A 372 -14.18 -6.05 4.35
C THR A 372 -15.40 -5.49 5.05
N VAL A 373 -16.50 -6.22 4.98
CA VAL A 373 -17.75 -5.88 5.67
C VAL A 373 -18.27 -7.11 6.40
N ARG A 374 -18.84 -6.91 7.58
CA ARG A 374 -19.60 -7.93 8.30
C ARG A 374 -20.90 -7.32 8.79
N THR A 375 -21.96 -8.11 8.77
CA THR A 375 -23.26 -7.73 9.33
C THR A 375 -23.63 -8.73 10.41
N SER A 376 -24.27 -8.26 11.48
CA SER A 376 -24.79 -9.12 12.54
C SER A 376 -26.10 -8.54 13.04
N GLY A 377 -27.22 -9.17 12.70
CA GLY A 377 -28.55 -8.63 12.97
C GLY A 377 -28.74 -7.27 12.28
N LYS A 378 -28.93 -6.21 13.07
CA LYS A 378 -29.15 -4.84 12.56
C LYS A 378 -27.87 -4.03 12.37
N THR A 379 -26.71 -4.57 12.75
CA THR A 379 -25.45 -3.83 12.76
C THR A 379 -24.59 -4.16 11.55
N THR A 380 -24.14 -3.14 10.83
CA THR A 380 -23.17 -3.25 9.73
C THR A 380 -21.81 -2.74 10.20
N ARG A 381 -20.74 -3.46 9.91
CA ARG A 381 -19.35 -3.04 10.19
C ARG A 381 -18.50 -3.13 8.95
N PHE A 382 -17.95 -2.00 8.51
CA PHE A 382 -16.88 -1.94 7.52
C PHE A 382 -15.52 -1.93 8.23
N PHE A 383 -14.63 -2.83 7.83
CA PHE A 383 -13.27 -2.95 8.34
C PHE A 383 -12.29 -2.51 7.25
N VAL A 384 -11.61 -1.40 7.48
CA VAL A 384 -10.52 -0.91 6.64
C VAL A 384 -9.21 -1.19 7.39
N SER A 385 -8.31 -1.94 6.78
CA SER A 385 -6.98 -2.23 7.35
C SER A 385 -5.93 -1.63 6.43
N LEU A 386 -5.08 -0.75 6.95
CA LEU A 386 -4.01 -0.09 6.20
C LEU A 386 -2.66 -0.42 6.85
N PRO A 387 -1.58 -0.67 6.10
CA PRO A 387 -0.25 -0.86 6.66
C PRO A 387 0.21 0.36 7.46
N HIS A 388 0.69 0.14 8.68
CA HIS A 388 1.20 1.20 9.54
C HIS A 388 2.66 1.51 9.18
N ARG A 389 2.87 2.27 8.10
CA ARG A 389 4.21 2.77 7.74
C ARG A 389 4.51 4.04 8.54
N ARG A 390 5.40 3.93 9.53
CA ARG A 390 5.80 5.05 10.42
C ARG A 390 6.82 6.02 9.82
N SER A 391 7.38 5.74 8.63
CA SER A 391 8.22 6.67 7.84
C SER A 391 7.92 6.57 6.33
N GLU A 392 7.80 7.72 5.64
CA GLU A 392 8.44 7.96 4.35
C GLU A 392 9.69 8.76 4.69
N VAL A 393 10.79 8.45 4.02
CA VAL A 393 12.09 9.07 4.22
C VAL A 393 12.76 8.65 5.52
N ASP A 394 13.76 7.80 5.35
CA ASP A 394 15.05 8.15 5.88
C ASP A 394 16.10 7.88 4.81
N GLY A 395 16.45 8.94 4.08
CA GLY A 395 17.65 9.08 3.26
C GLY A 395 17.68 8.31 1.95
#